data_AF-A0AA40ZUD3-F1
#
_entry.id   AF-A0AA40ZUD3-F1
#
_cell.length_a   1.000
_cell.length_b   1.000
_cell.length_c   1.000
_cell.angle_alpha   90.00
_cell.angle_beta   90.00
_cell.angle_gamma   90.00
#
_symmetry.space_group_name_H-M   'P 1'
#
loop_
_entity.id
_entity.type
_entity.pdbx_description
1 polymer ?
#
loop_
_entity_poly.entity_id
_entity_poly.type
_entity_poly.pdbx_seq_one_letter_code
_entity_poly.pdbx_strand_id
1 'polypeptide(L)'
;MKKISYLLFILISVCFGGCNPSETDPYGYIATTVNGSSTFVLKGYENASEGYNVFKTGNIDYPFYIQQKKFVGKAWTFVLASETGLDKMTQVPSADQWIRELDIVNGMCFWARCQGLTQYDFLKIRVAYVMGNNVGLEYVSAGSEEHDLNKNDNANVIVDGKTSLTALQTPHYSGEDYYVDYYVNEADKQILNFALQWNAEKKHAAWVAFSFDELTCQDLVKRTNEWEQVDPNLPINVQVNESMHRNDGFGKGHLCASEDRVYSEAANKQTFYYSNISPQLNELNTGFWQSLENKVRSWGRSVPNTYDELFVTKGASLNDLLINFIGTPVYDPPQTPKTDGNGFTVNGLACPKYYFMAVLSKKGEIYQAIGFWVEHKEGLPKNPSVEELKACALSIDDLEKKTGIDLFCNLPDVIENAVESSWKETDWTW
;
A
#
# COMPACT_ATOMS: atom_id res chain seq x y z
N MET A 1 -28.64 5.80 -65.98
CA MET A 1 -27.33 5.42 -65.44
C MET A 1 -27.45 5.27 -63.92
N LYS A 2 -26.85 4.21 -63.40
CA LYS A 2 -27.18 3.52 -62.14
C LYS A 2 -26.82 4.32 -60.88
N LYS A 3 -27.72 4.30 -59.89
CA LYS A 3 -27.45 4.53 -58.47
C LYS A 3 -26.98 3.20 -57.87
N ILE A 4 -25.91 3.20 -57.06
CA ILE A 4 -25.55 2.08 -56.19
C ILE A 4 -25.28 2.63 -54.80
N SER A 5 -26.03 2.10 -53.85
CA SER A 5 -25.91 2.23 -52.39
C SER A 5 -25.27 0.93 -51.89
N TYR A 6 -24.33 0.97 -50.96
CA TYR A 6 -23.78 -0.22 -50.30
C TYR A 6 -24.25 -0.29 -48.84
N LEU A 7 -25.13 -1.25 -48.59
CA LEU A 7 -25.51 -1.80 -47.30
C LEU A 7 -24.55 -2.95 -46.98
N LEU A 8 -24.02 -3.02 -45.76
CA LEU A 8 -23.27 -4.20 -45.29
C LEU A 8 -24.22 -5.23 -44.66
N PHE A 9 -24.03 -6.49 -45.04
CA PHE A 9 -24.90 -7.64 -44.76
C PHE A 9 -24.75 -8.20 -43.35
N ILE A 10 -25.89 -8.50 -42.72
CA ILE A 10 -26.05 -9.44 -41.61
C ILE A 10 -26.27 -10.84 -42.23
N LEU A 11 -25.49 -11.83 -41.83
CA LEU A 11 -25.69 -13.23 -42.22
C LEU A 11 -26.25 -14.02 -41.03
N ILE A 12 -27.51 -14.37 -41.15
CA ILE A 12 -28.22 -15.36 -40.32
C ILE A 12 -27.75 -16.74 -40.76
N SER A 13 -27.29 -17.58 -39.82
CA SER A 13 -27.22 -19.03 -40.02
C SER A 13 -28.18 -19.71 -39.06
N VAL A 14 -29.21 -20.32 -39.65
CA VAL A 14 -30.13 -21.26 -39.03
C VAL A 14 -29.45 -22.63 -39.05
N CYS A 15 -29.19 -23.22 -37.89
CA CYS A 15 -28.80 -24.63 -37.79
C CYS A 15 -29.98 -25.44 -37.26
N PHE A 16 -30.44 -26.38 -38.09
CA PHE A 16 -31.40 -27.42 -37.76
C PHE A 16 -30.88 -28.34 -36.65
N GLY A 17 -31.80 -28.82 -35.82
CA GLY A 17 -31.54 -29.76 -34.74
C GLY A 17 -30.93 -31.07 -35.24
N GLY A 18 -29.75 -31.38 -34.72
CA GLY A 18 -29.23 -32.74 -34.58
C GLY A 18 -29.27 -33.11 -33.11
N CYS A 19 -30.10 -34.09 -32.76
CA CYS A 19 -30.10 -34.70 -31.44
C CYS A 19 -28.83 -35.56 -31.33
N ASN A 20 -27.78 -35.05 -30.69
CA ASN A 20 -26.63 -35.85 -30.30
C ASN A 20 -26.87 -36.40 -28.89
N PRO A 21 -26.69 -37.72 -28.64
CA PRO A 21 -26.84 -38.29 -27.32
C PRO A 21 -25.68 -37.85 -26.43
N SER A 22 -26.01 -37.10 -25.37
CA SER A 22 -25.24 -36.85 -24.14
C SER A 22 -23.71 -36.93 -24.24
N GLU A 23 -23.05 -35.79 -24.41
CA GLU A 23 -21.78 -35.58 -23.70
C GLU A 23 -22.13 -35.48 -22.20
N THR A 24 -22.05 -36.59 -21.49
CA THR A 24 -22.12 -36.58 -20.04
C THR A 24 -20.90 -35.84 -19.52
N ASP A 25 -21.11 -34.67 -18.90
CA ASP A 25 -20.12 -34.05 -18.03
C ASP A 25 -19.57 -35.14 -17.07
N PRO A 26 -18.26 -35.45 -17.11
CA PRO A 26 -17.69 -36.52 -16.29
C PRO A 26 -17.84 -36.28 -14.78
N TYR A 27 -18.25 -35.08 -14.36
CA TYR A 27 -18.45 -34.70 -12.97
C TYR A 27 -19.93 -34.60 -12.55
N GLY A 28 -20.86 -34.96 -13.44
CA GLY A 28 -22.29 -35.08 -13.15
C GLY A 28 -23.09 -33.77 -13.28
N TYR A 29 -24.40 -33.91 -13.44
CA TYR A 29 -25.35 -32.79 -13.53
C TYR A 29 -25.50 -32.09 -12.17
N ILE A 30 -25.25 -30.77 -12.14
CA ILE A 30 -25.53 -29.94 -10.96
C ILE A 30 -27.00 -29.51 -11.02
N ALA A 31 -27.84 -30.14 -10.20
CA ALA A 31 -29.24 -29.72 -10.05
C ALA A 31 -29.32 -28.34 -9.41
N THR A 32 -30.06 -27.41 -10.01
CA THR A 32 -30.22 -26.06 -9.49
C THR A 32 -31.37 -25.99 -8.47
N THR A 33 -31.21 -25.13 -7.47
CA THR A 33 -32.15 -24.86 -6.38
C THR A 33 -32.94 -23.58 -6.58
N VAL A 34 -32.49 -22.68 -7.46
CA VAL A 34 -33.17 -21.42 -7.78
C VAL A 34 -33.20 -21.15 -9.28
N ASN A 35 -34.26 -20.50 -9.76
CA ASN A 35 -34.37 -20.13 -11.17
C ASN A 35 -33.36 -19.01 -11.52
N GLY A 36 -32.74 -19.09 -12.70
CA GLY A 36 -31.73 -18.14 -13.15
C GLY A 36 -30.32 -18.34 -12.56
N SER A 37 -30.10 -19.38 -11.75
CA SER A 37 -28.76 -19.76 -11.33
C SER A 37 -27.95 -20.36 -12.48
N SER A 38 -26.64 -20.19 -12.42
CA SER A 38 -25.67 -20.84 -13.29
C SER A 38 -24.90 -21.91 -12.52
N THR A 39 -24.17 -22.75 -13.25
CA THR A 39 -23.32 -23.80 -12.67
C THR A 39 -21.88 -23.63 -13.14
N PHE A 40 -20.92 -24.00 -12.29
CA PHE A 40 -19.50 -23.89 -12.59
C PHE A 40 -18.71 -24.99 -11.87
N VAL A 41 -17.65 -25.51 -12.50
CA VAL A 41 -16.74 -26.46 -11.86
C VAL A 41 -15.43 -25.75 -11.55
N LEU A 42 -15.20 -25.49 -10.26
CA LEU A 42 -13.98 -24.88 -9.75
C LEU A 42 -12.96 -25.98 -9.38
N LYS A 43 -11.70 -25.81 -9.78
CA LYS A 43 -10.64 -26.82 -9.67
C LYS A 43 -9.52 -26.37 -8.74
N GLY A 44 -8.82 -27.33 -8.14
CA GLY A 44 -7.68 -27.09 -7.26
C GLY A 44 -7.93 -27.46 -5.79
N TYR A 45 -8.94 -28.27 -5.51
CA TYR A 45 -9.33 -28.65 -4.14
C TYR A 45 -8.33 -29.58 -3.45
N GLU A 46 -7.98 -30.71 -4.07
CA GLU A 46 -7.00 -31.65 -3.49
C GLU A 46 -5.56 -31.29 -3.87
N ASN A 47 -5.33 -30.92 -5.14
CA ASN A 47 -3.99 -30.61 -5.64
C ASN A 47 -4.05 -29.65 -6.84
N ALA A 48 -3.62 -28.40 -6.64
CA ALA A 48 -3.59 -27.39 -7.70
C ALA A 48 -2.68 -27.80 -8.88
N SER A 49 -1.65 -28.64 -8.65
CA SER A 49 -0.79 -29.16 -9.71
C SER A 49 -1.50 -30.16 -10.64
N GLU A 50 -2.61 -30.76 -10.21
CA GLU A 50 -3.45 -31.64 -11.04
C GLU A 50 -4.50 -30.86 -11.86
N GLY A 51 -4.48 -29.54 -11.77
CA GLY A 51 -5.36 -28.63 -12.50
C GLY A 51 -5.97 -27.58 -11.57
N TYR A 52 -6.01 -26.35 -12.05
CA TYR A 52 -6.68 -25.25 -11.37
C TYR A 52 -7.42 -24.38 -12.39
N ASN A 53 -8.44 -23.67 -11.93
CA ASN A 53 -9.05 -22.57 -12.64
C ASN A 53 -9.54 -21.54 -11.62
N VAL A 54 -10.07 -20.43 -12.13
CA VAL A 54 -10.61 -19.36 -11.29
C VAL A 54 -12.07 -19.15 -11.63
N PHE A 55 -12.84 -18.73 -10.63
CA PHE A 55 -14.21 -18.28 -10.83
C PHE A 55 -14.20 -16.79 -11.21
N LYS A 56 -14.93 -16.45 -12.28
CA LYS A 56 -15.21 -15.07 -12.70
C LYS A 56 -16.67 -14.97 -13.11
N THR A 57 -17.30 -13.84 -12.84
CA THR A 57 -18.62 -13.52 -13.40
C THR A 57 -18.50 -12.32 -14.31
N GLY A 58 -19.36 -12.22 -15.34
CA GLY A 58 -19.17 -11.24 -16.43
C GLY A 58 -19.03 -9.77 -15.99
N ASN A 59 -19.61 -9.39 -14.86
CA ASN A 59 -19.55 -8.02 -14.32
C ASN A 59 -18.49 -7.84 -13.21
N ILE A 60 -17.76 -8.89 -12.84
CA ILE A 60 -16.81 -8.86 -11.72
C ILE A 60 -15.42 -9.22 -12.25
N ASP A 61 -14.55 -8.22 -12.36
CA ASP A 61 -13.19 -8.37 -12.89
C ASP A 61 -12.23 -9.13 -11.96
N TYR A 62 -12.58 -9.23 -10.68
CA TYR A 62 -11.78 -9.89 -9.67
C TYR A 62 -12.14 -11.38 -9.54
N PRO A 63 -11.20 -12.32 -9.75
CA PRO A 63 -11.47 -13.74 -9.55
C PRO A 63 -11.39 -14.15 -8.07
N PHE A 64 -12.05 -15.25 -7.73
CA PHE A 64 -11.69 -16.09 -6.58
C PHE A 64 -11.36 -17.51 -7.05
N TYR A 65 -10.63 -18.26 -6.21
CA TYR A 65 -10.13 -19.60 -6.52
C TYR A 65 -10.04 -20.45 -5.25
N ILE A 66 -9.62 -21.71 -5.41
CA ILE A 66 -9.40 -22.61 -4.28
C ILE A 66 -7.93 -22.58 -3.89
N GLN A 67 -7.67 -22.36 -2.60
CA GLN A 67 -6.35 -22.52 -2.01
C GLN A 67 -6.50 -23.24 -0.69
N GLN A 68 -5.77 -24.35 -0.51
CA GLN A 68 -5.82 -25.17 0.70
C GLN A 68 -7.26 -25.52 1.13
N LYS A 69 -8.11 -25.94 0.17
CA LYS A 69 -9.53 -26.29 0.38
C LYS A 69 -10.44 -25.13 0.82
N LYS A 70 -9.98 -23.89 0.74
CA LYS A 70 -10.76 -22.68 1.03
C LYS A 70 -11.08 -21.89 -0.23
N PHE A 71 -12.18 -21.13 -0.20
CA PHE A 71 -12.38 -20.02 -1.12
C PHE A 71 -11.45 -18.87 -0.76
N VAL A 72 -10.70 -18.36 -1.74
CA VAL A 72 -9.75 -17.25 -1.57
C VAL A 72 -9.83 -16.31 -2.78
N GLY A 73 -9.84 -15.00 -2.55
CA GLY A 73 -9.79 -13.99 -3.60
C GLY A 73 -9.51 -12.60 -3.04
N LYS A 74 -8.68 -11.81 -3.72
CA LYS A 74 -8.20 -10.50 -3.22
C LYS A 74 -9.34 -9.53 -2.87
N ALA A 75 -10.36 -9.47 -3.72
CA ALA A 75 -11.53 -8.61 -3.54
C ALA A 75 -12.73 -9.35 -2.93
N TRP A 76 -12.54 -10.60 -2.48
CA TRP A 76 -13.65 -11.47 -2.09
C TRP A 76 -13.64 -11.76 -0.60
N THR A 77 -14.84 -11.73 -0.01
CA THR A 77 -15.10 -12.21 1.34
C THR A 77 -16.32 -13.12 1.33
N PHE A 78 -16.40 -14.03 2.30
CA PHE A 78 -17.38 -15.11 2.30
C PHE A 78 -18.04 -15.26 3.68
N VAL A 79 -19.26 -15.79 3.67
CA VAL A 79 -20.00 -16.20 4.87
C VAL A 79 -20.64 -17.56 4.60
N LEU A 80 -20.44 -18.51 5.51
CA LEU A 80 -21.16 -19.79 5.48
C LEU A 80 -22.63 -19.55 5.80
N ALA A 81 -23.51 -19.94 4.89
CA ALA A 81 -24.96 -19.83 5.09
C ALA A 81 -25.47 -21.01 5.94
N SER A 82 -26.53 -20.78 6.72
CA SER A 82 -27.17 -21.84 7.49
C SER A 82 -28.10 -22.72 6.63
N GLU A 83 -28.44 -22.21 5.46
CA GLU A 83 -29.34 -22.78 4.48
C GLU A 83 -28.60 -23.70 3.50
N THR A 84 -29.33 -24.65 2.93
CA THR A 84 -28.78 -25.63 1.96
C THR A 84 -29.28 -25.39 0.52
N GLY A 85 -30.01 -24.31 0.27
CA GLY A 85 -30.54 -23.94 -1.05
C GLY A 85 -30.49 -22.42 -1.27
N LEU A 86 -30.18 -21.99 -2.49
CA LEU A 86 -29.97 -20.56 -2.80
C LEU A 86 -31.26 -19.74 -2.73
N ASP A 87 -32.41 -20.38 -2.93
CA ASP A 87 -33.75 -19.81 -2.83
C ASP A 87 -34.09 -19.36 -1.39
N LYS A 88 -33.49 -20.00 -0.39
CA LYS A 88 -33.74 -19.72 1.04
C LYS A 88 -32.88 -18.60 1.61
N MET A 89 -31.79 -18.26 0.93
CA MET A 89 -30.90 -17.18 1.33
C MET A 89 -31.52 -15.84 0.93
N THR A 90 -32.28 -15.22 1.83
CA THR A 90 -33.11 -14.03 1.52
C THR A 90 -32.51 -12.72 2.01
N GLN A 91 -31.63 -12.76 3.01
CA GLN A 91 -31.02 -11.58 3.62
C GLN A 91 -29.50 -11.65 3.52
N VAL A 92 -28.89 -10.55 3.05
CA VAL A 92 -27.43 -10.40 3.01
C VAL A 92 -26.88 -10.35 4.45
N PRO A 93 -25.81 -11.10 4.78
CA PRO A 93 -25.15 -11.10 6.09
C PRO A 93 -24.70 -9.71 6.54
N SER A 94 -24.67 -9.47 7.85
CA SER A 94 -24.15 -8.22 8.41
C SER A 94 -22.65 -8.05 8.12
N ALA A 95 -22.19 -6.79 8.04
CA ALA A 95 -20.84 -6.45 7.58
C ALA A 95 -19.69 -7.09 8.40
N ASP A 96 -19.94 -7.44 9.66
CA ASP A 96 -19.00 -8.06 10.61
C ASP A 96 -18.83 -9.57 10.44
N GLN A 97 -19.68 -10.24 9.65
CA GLN A 97 -19.65 -11.70 9.48
C GLN A 97 -18.70 -12.18 8.38
N TRP A 98 -18.24 -11.27 7.52
CA TRP A 98 -17.52 -11.58 6.29
C TRP A 98 -16.03 -11.85 6.54
N ILE A 99 -15.54 -12.99 6.06
CA ILE A 99 -14.12 -13.40 6.22
C ILE A 99 -13.43 -13.64 4.88
N ARG A 100 -12.12 -13.39 4.81
CA ARG A 100 -11.32 -13.43 3.55
C ARG A 100 -11.06 -14.83 3.01
N GLU A 101 -10.92 -15.82 3.90
CA GLU A 101 -10.73 -17.22 3.54
C GLU A 101 -11.75 -18.07 4.28
N LEU A 102 -12.45 -18.96 3.57
CA LEU A 102 -13.46 -19.81 4.18
C LEU A 102 -13.40 -21.23 3.62
N ASP A 103 -13.42 -22.22 4.51
CA ASP A 103 -13.39 -23.63 4.15
C ASP A 103 -14.58 -24.01 3.26
N ILE A 104 -14.32 -24.75 2.19
CA ILE A 104 -15.34 -25.26 1.28
C ILE A 104 -15.97 -26.48 1.92
N VAL A 105 -17.26 -26.39 2.22
CA VAL A 105 -18.04 -27.46 2.84
C VAL A 105 -19.03 -28.02 1.83
N ASN A 106 -18.90 -29.32 1.54
CA ASN A 106 -19.76 -30.00 0.60
C ASN A 106 -21.23 -29.94 1.02
N GLY A 107 -22.13 -29.60 0.10
CA GLY A 107 -23.58 -29.50 0.33
C GLY A 107 -24.05 -28.21 0.97
N MET A 108 -23.14 -27.31 1.37
CA MET A 108 -23.49 -26.04 2.03
C MET A 108 -23.63 -24.89 1.04
N CYS A 109 -24.35 -23.86 1.47
CA CYS A 109 -24.44 -22.59 0.77
C CYS A 109 -23.55 -21.53 1.42
N PHE A 110 -23.20 -20.52 0.62
CA PHE A 110 -22.29 -19.46 0.96
C PHE A 110 -22.78 -18.16 0.35
N TRP A 111 -22.71 -17.09 1.13
CA TRP A 111 -22.66 -15.76 0.57
C TRP A 111 -21.23 -15.44 0.16
N ALA A 112 -21.06 -14.85 -1.01
CA ALA A 112 -19.79 -14.28 -1.46
C ALA A 112 -20.01 -12.82 -1.81
N ARG A 113 -19.15 -11.94 -1.30
CA ARG A 113 -19.17 -10.50 -1.53
C ARG A 113 -17.88 -10.12 -2.24
N CYS A 114 -18.02 -9.59 -3.45
CA CYS A 114 -16.93 -8.93 -4.14
C CYS A 114 -16.96 -7.45 -3.82
N GLN A 115 -15.82 -6.89 -3.44
CA GLN A 115 -15.62 -5.46 -3.28
C GLN A 115 -15.18 -4.87 -4.62
N GLY A 116 -16.07 -4.08 -5.23
CA GLY A 116 -15.75 -3.24 -6.39
C GLY A 116 -15.28 -1.85 -5.95
N LEU A 117 -15.11 -0.93 -6.91
CA LEU A 117 -14.72 0.45 -6.62
C LEU A 117 -15.89 1.32 -6.10
N THR A 118 -17.13 0.98 -6.45
CA THR A 118 -18.30 1.81 -6.14
C THR A 118 -19.44 1.04 -5.48
N GLN A 119 -19.34 -0.29 -5.46
CA GLN A 119 -20.35 -1.16 -4.86
C GLN A 119 -19.75 -2.49 -4.42
N TYR A 120 -20.43 -3.12 -3.47
CA TYR A 120 -20.34 -4.56 -3.25
C TYR A 120 -21.23 -5.29 -4.25
N ASP A 121 -20.72 -6.35 -4.86
CA ASP A 121 -21.51 -7.31 -5.63
C ASP A 121 -21.66 -8.61 -4.84
N PHE A 122 -22.90 -9.05 -4.66
CA PHE A 122 -23.20 -10.26 -3.88
C PHE A 122 -23.53 -11.44 -4.78
N LEU A 123 -23.00 -12.60 -4.42
CA LEU A 123 -23.36 -13.89 -4.98
C LEU A 123 -23.88 -14.81 -3.86
N LYS A 124 -24.83 -15.66 -4.23
CA LYS A 124 -25.16 -16.87 -3.47
C LYS A 124 -24.51 -18.03 -4.19
N ILE A 125 -23.81 -18.89 -3.45
CA ILE A 125 -23.08 -20.03 -3.97
C ILE A 125 -23.52 -21.27 -3.21
N ARG A 126 -23.75 -22.39 -3.89
CA ARG A 126 -23.97 -23.70 -3.28
C ARG A 126 -22.92 -24.65 -3.78
N VAL A 127 -22.23 -25.32 -2.87
CA VAL A 127 -21.31 -26.41 -3.20
C VAL A 127 -22.15 -27.66 -3.39
N ALA A 128 -22.43 -28.01 -4.64
CA ALA A 128 -23.25 -29.16 -5.00
C ALA A 128 -22.52 -30.48 -4.77
N TYR A 129 -21.22 -30.51 -5.06
CA TYR A 129 -20.34 -31.64 -4.78
C TYR A 129 -18.89 -31.21 -4.60
N VAL A 130 -18.11 -32.05 -3.93
CA VAL A 130 -16.64 -32.06 -3.95
C VAL A 130 -16.21 -33.45 -4.41
N MET A 131 -15.49 -33.55 -5.53
CA MET A 131 -15.06 -34.82 -6.13
C MET A 131 -13.62 -34.72 -6.62
N GLY A 132 -12.71 -35.27 -5.83
CA GLY A 132 -11.27 -35.14 -6.07
C GLY A 132 -10.89 -33.66 -6.20
N ASN A 133 -10.28 -33.29 -7.32
CA ASN A 133 -9.82 -31.93 -7.55
C ASN A 133 -10.92 -30.94 -8.00
N ASN A 134 -12.17 -31.38 -8.14
CA ASN A 134 -13.29 -30.59 -8.68
C ASN A 134 -14.33 -30.26 -7.61
N VAL A 135 -14.78 -29.00 -7.59
CA VAL A 135 -15.87 -28.49 -6.75
C VAL A 135 -16.98 -28.00 -7.66
N GLY A 136 -18.12 -28.68 -7.62
CA GLY A 136 -19.30 -28.30 -8.39
C GLY A 136 -20.07 -27.19 -7.68
N LEU A 137 -20.22 -26.04 -8.34
CA LEU A 137 -20.90 -24.87 -7.82
C LEU A 137 -22.21 -24.63 -8.58
N GLU A 138 -23.26 -24.32 -7.83
CA GLU A 138 -24.40 -23.56 -8.32
C GLU A 138 -24.26 -22.13 -7.77
N TYR A 139 -24.53 -21.10 -8.59
CA TYR A 139 -24.44 -19.72 -8.14
C TYR A 139 -25.46 -18.80 -8.82
N VAL A 140 -25.81 -17.71 -8.14
CA VAL A 140 -26.66 -16.65 -8.69
C VAL A 140 -26.25 -15.29 -8.11
N SER A 141 -26.37 -14.23 -8.92
CA SER A 141 -26.22 -12.86 -8.43
C SER A 141 -27.33 -12.53 -7.44
N ALA A 142 -26.97 -11.83 -6.37
CA ALA A 142 -27.87 -11.41 -5.30
C ALA A 142 -27.97 -9.89 -5.17
N GLY A 143 -27.67 -9.18 -6.25
CA GLY A 143 -27.69 -7.72 -6.31
C GLY A 143 -26.36 -7.08 -5.89
N SER A 144 -26.40 -5.76 -5.77
CA SER A 144 -25.28 -4.93 -5.34
C SER A 144 -25.72 -3.91 -4.30
N GLU A 145 -24.75 -3.41 -3.54
CA GLU A 145 -24.93 -2.32 -2.56
C GLU A 145 -23.85 -1.27 -2.83
N GLU A 146 -24.25 -0.03 -3.11
CA GLU A 146 -23.29 1.07 -3.29
C GLU A 146 -22.48 1.29 -2.02
N HIS A 147 -21.18 1.56 -2.17
CA HIS A 147 -20.38 2.02 -1.04
C HIS A 147 -20.80 3.43 -0.65
N ASP A 148 -20.76 3.73 0.66
CA ASP A 148 -20.56 5.12 1.06
C ASP A 148 -19.10 5.50 0.75
N LEU A 149 -18.92 6.18 -0.39
CA LEU A 149 -17.62 6.64 -0.86
C LEU A 149 -16.97 7.70 0.04
N ASN A 150 -17.69 8.18 1.07
CA ASN A 150 -17.15 9.11 2.06
C ASN A 150 -16.79 8.43 3.38
N LYS A 151 -17.08 7.13 3.51
CA LYS A 151 -16.75 6.39 4.72
C LYS A 151 -15.24 6.29 4.86
N ASN A 152 -14.77 6.61 6.05
CA ASN A 152 -13.39 6.44 6.46
C ASN A 152 -13.38 6.03 7.93
N ASP A 153 -13.26 4.73 8.19
CA ASP A 153 -13.35 4.17 9.54
C ASP A 153 -12.03 4.31 10.32
N ASN A 154 -10.89 4.28 9.62
CA ASN A 154 -9.54 4.36 10.20
C ASN A 154 -8.92 5.77 10.12
N ALA A 155 -9.69 6.78 9.68
CA ALA A 155 -9.25 8.18 9.62
C ALA A 155 -8.61 8.63 10.92
N ASN A 156 -7.53 9.41 10.80
CA ASN A 156 -7.03 10.14 11.95
C ASN A 156 -8.05 11.17 12.42
N VAL A 157 -8.18 11.27 13.74
CA VAL A 157 -8.91 12.36 14.39
C VAL A 157 -7.94 13.45 14.85
N ILE A 158 -8.42 14.68 14.93
CA ILE A 158 -7.61 15.79 15.44
C ILE A 158 -7.35 15.58 16.93
N VAL A 159 -6.08 15.46 17.29
CA VAL A 159 -5.60 15.37 18.68
C VAL A 159 -4.83 16.65 19.01
N ASP A 160 -5.07 17.22 20.19
CA ASP A 160 -4.40 18.43 20.69
C ASP A 160 -4.38 19.62 19.71
N GLY A 161 -5.44 19.74 18.89
CA GLY A 161 -5.58 20.81 17.90
C GLY A 161 -4.71 20.65 16.65
N LYS A 162 -4.01 19.53 16.49
CA LYS A 162 -3.14 19.27 15.34
C LYS A 162 -3.93 18.81 14.12
N THR A 163 -4.33 19.76 13.29
CA THR A 163 -5.10 19.48 12.06
C THR A 163 -4.29 18.74 11.00
N SER A 164 -2.96 18.78 11.06
CA SER A 164 -2.09 18.03 10.14
C SER A 164 -2.24 16.50 10.26
N LEU A 165 -2.83 16.00 11.35
CA LEU A 165 -3.18 14.59 11.50
C LEU A 165 -4.11 14.09 10.40
N THR A 166 -4.98 14.95 9.87
CA THR A 166 -5.96 14.61 8.83
C THR A 166 -5.42 14.81 7.41
N ALA A 167 -4.13 15.13 7.25
CA ALA A 167 -3.52 15.28 5.93
C ALA A 167 -3.28 13.90 5.30
N LEU A 168 -3.46 13.77 3.98
CA LEU A 168 -3.39 12.45 3.31
C LEU A 168 -2.04 11.75 3.44
N GLN A 169 -0.93 12.50 3.50
CA GLN A 169 0.39 11.92 3.73
C GLN A 169 0.55 11.34 5.15
N THR A 170 -0.24 11.79 6.12
CA THR A 170 -0.01 11.46 7.53
C THR A 170 -0.51 10.03 7.82
N PRO A 171 0.37 9.11 8.25
CA PRO A 171 -0.03 7.76 8.64
C PRO A 171 -0.96 7.76 9.86
N HIS A 172 -1.66 6.65 10.09
CA HIS A 172 -2.54 6.50 11.24
C HIS A 172 -1.76 6.70 12.55
N TYR A 173 -2.32 7.52 13.43
CA TYR A 173 -1.74 7.87 14.71
C TYR A 173 -2.52 7.20 15.84
N SER A 174 -1.92 6.15 16.41
CA SER A 174 -2.50 5.37 17.50
C SER A 174 -2.59 6.11 18.85
N GLY A 175 -2.04 7.32 18.95
CA GLY A 175 -1.88 8.05 20.22
C GLY A 175 -0.63 7.66 21.00
N GLU A 176 0.19 6.77 20.46
CA GLU A 176 1.50 6.41 21.01
C GLU A 176 2.61 7.28 20.40
N ASP A 177 3.70 7.47 21.13
CA ASP A 177 4.82 8.33 20.73
C ASP A 177 4.45 9.82 20.57
N TYR A 178 5.39 10.66 20.13
CA TYR A 178 5.14 12.10 19.97
C TYR A 178 4.83 12.43 18.51
N TYR A 179 3.62 12.89 18.22
CA TYR A 179 3.31 13.51 16.94
C TYR A 179 3.81 14.97 16.92
N VAL A 180 4.63 15.32 15.93
CA VAL A 180 5.22 16.65 15.77
C VAL A 180 5.00 17.16 14.35
N ASP A 181 4.53 18.39 14.23
CA ASP A 181 4.28 19.09 12.97
C ASP A 181 5.12 20.37 12.90
N TYR A 182 5.58 20.70 11.69
CA TYR A 182 6.40 21.90 11.46
C TYR A 182 5.75 22.72 10.36
N TYR A 183 5.58 24.01 10.66
CA TYR A 183 4.98 24.95 9.74
C TYR A 183 5.97 26.06 9.38
N VAL A 184 5.79 26.62 8.20
CA VAL A 184 6.46 27.85 7.74
C VAL A 184 5.43 28.84 7.22
N ASN A 185 5.76 30.13 7.26
CA ASN A 185 4.91 31.17 6.69
C ASN A 185 5.42 31.49 5.29
N GLU A 186 4.65 31.14 4.27
CA GLU A 186 4.99 31.38 2.85
C GLU A 186 3.75 31.88 2.10
N ALA A 187 3.93 32.88 1.24
CA ALA A 187 2.85 33.50 0.46
C ALA A 187 1.63 33.90 1.32
N ASP A 188 1.88 34.54 2.46
CA ASP A 188 0.87 34.98 3.46
C ASP A 188 0.01 33.83 4.05
N LYS A 189 0.48 32.59 3.94
CA LYS A 189 -0.19 31.39 4.48
C LYS A 189 0.76 30.61 5.38
N GLN A 190 0.18 29.93 6.37
CA GLN A 190 0.89 28.93 7.14
C GLN A 190 0.85 27.60 6.36
N ILE A 191 2.01 27.07 6.00
CA ILE A 191 2.17 25.86 5.19
C ILE A 191 2.77 24.76 6.07
N LEU A 192 2.15 23.58 6.07
CA LEU A 192 2.72 22.40 6.71
C LEU A 192 3.96 21.98 5.92
N ASN A 193 5.13 22.06 6.54
CA ASN A 193 6.38 21.69 5.91
C ASN A 193 6.56 20.16 5.88
N PHE A 194 6.47 19.54 7.05
CA PHE A 194 6.37 18.09 7.26
C PHE A 194 5.83 17.83 8.68
N ALA A 195 5.45 16.59 8.94
CA ALA A 195 5.17 16.08 10.28
C ALA A 195 5.93 14.77 10.52
N LEU A 196 6.11 14.37 11.77
CA LEU A 196 6.76 13.11 12.14
C LEU A 196 6.14 12.49 13.38
N GLN A 197 6.33 11.19 13.56
CA GLN A 197 6.05 10.48 14.81
C GLN A 197 7.36 10.05 15.46
N TRP A 198 7.67 10.64 16.61
CA TRP A 198 8.93 10.47 17.32
C TRP A 198 8.83 9.45 18.45
N ASN A 199 9.54 8.34 18.31
CA ASN A 199 9.67 7.35 19.36
C ASN A 199 10.80 7.74 20.33
N ALA A 200 10.42 8.11 21.55
CA ALA A 200 11.38 8.62 22.54
C ALA A 200 12.32 7.55 23.10
N GLU A 201 11.89 6.28 23.14
CA GLU A 201 12.73 5.17 23.60
C GLU A 201 13.83 4.85 22.58
N LYS A 202 13.45 4.82 21.30
CA LYS A 202 14.36 4.55 20.18
C LYS A 202 15.15 5.78 19.74
N LYS A 203 14.73 6.97 20.18
CA LYS A 203 15.26 8.27 19.77
C LYS A 203 15.33 8.38 18.24
N HIS A 204 14.22 8.04 17.59
CA HIS A 204 14.11 7.98 16.15
C HIS A 204 12.66 8.22 15.73
N ALA A 205 12.44 8.87 14.58
CA ALA A 205 11.11 9.01 14.02
C ALA A 205 10.68 7.69 13.33
N ALA A 206 9.50 7.17 13.65
CA ALA A 206 8.94 6.02 12.94
C ALA A 206 8.71 6.36 11.46
N TRP A 207 8.23 7.57 11.22
CA TRP A 207 8.00 8.14 9.90
C TRP A 207 8.08 9.67 9.93
N VAL A 208 8.29 10.26 8.76
CA VAL A 208 8.19 11.67 8.43
C VAL A 208 7.33 11.79 7.17
N ALA A 209 6.31 12.63 7.21
CA ALA A 209 5.31 12.78 6.16
C ALA A 209 5.24 14.21 5.65
N PHE A 210 5.17 14.37 4.33
CA PHE A 210 5.12 15.65 3.64
C PHE A 210 4.43 15.56 2.29
N SER A 211 4.08 16.70 1.68
CA SER A 211 3.55 16.73 0.31
C SER A 211 4.33 17.68 -0.61
N PHE A 212 4.11 17.49 -1.91
CA PHE A 212 4.45 18.42 -2.99
C PHE A 212 3.15 18.90 -3.63
N ASP A 213 2.91 20.20 -3.56
CA ASP A 213 1.87 20.96 -4.25
C ASP A 213 2.52 22.04 -5.14
N GLU A 214 1.73 22.92 -5.77
CA GLU A 214 2.26 24.01 -6.62
C GLU A 214 3.31 24.91 -5.93
N LEU A 215 3.28 25.01 -4.59
CA LEU A 215 4.21 25.83 -3.81
C LEU A 215 5.45 25.02 -3.38
N THR A 216 5.22 23.91 -2.68
CA THR A 216 6.26 23.07 -2.06
C THR A 216 7.07 22.29 -3.10
N CYS A 217 6.56 22.14 -4.33
CA CYS A 217 7.29 21.59 -5.47
C CYS A 217 8.32 22.54 -6.08
N GLN A 218 8.49 23.77 -5.61
CA GLN A 218 9.46 24.70 -6.19
C GLN A 218 10.91 24.48 -5.68
N ASP A 219 11.90 24.69 -6.55
CA ASP A 219 13.35 24.70 -6.23
C ASP A 219 13.83 26.16 -6.26
N LEU A 220 13.64 26.85 -5.13
CA LEU A 220 13.88 28.29 -5.00
C LEU A 220 15.16 28.60 -4.23
N VAL A 221 15.51 27.78 -3.24
CA VAL A 221 16.69 27.97 -2.39
C VAL A 221 17.66 26.81 -2.54
N LYS A 222 18.80 26.91 -1.86
CA LYS A 222 19.77 25.82 -1.76
C LYS A 222 19.86 25.32 -0.33
N ARG A 223 20.36 24.09 -0.21
CA ARG A 223 20.62 23.42 1.07
C ARG A 223 21.35 24.36 2.04
N THR A 224 20.75 24.55 3.22
CA THR A 224 21.22 25.49 4.26
C THR A 224 22.42 24.97 5.05
N ASN A 225 22.52 23.64 5.21
CA ASN A 225 23.51 23.00 6.09
C ASN A 225 23.40 23.44 7.56
N GLU A 226 22.19 23.76 8.02
CA GLU A 226 21.89 24.21 9.38
C GLU A 226 21.95 23.05 10.39
N TRP A 227 23.09 22.39 10.52
CA TRP A 227 23.31 21.33 11.50
C TRP A 227 23.33 21.87 12.94
N GLU A 228 23.48 20.97 13.91
CA GLU A 228 23.53 21.30 15.35
C GLU A 228 22.20 21.82 15.92
N GLN A 229 21.09 21.48 15.28
CA GLN A 229 19.75 21.81 15.73
C GLN A 229 19.08 20.64 16.47
N VAL A 230 18.85 20.83 17.77
CA VAL A 230 17.86 20.02 18.49
C VAL A 230 16.45 20.39 18.01
N ASP A 231 15.50 19.47 18.15
CA ASP A 231 14.11 19.74 17.78
C ASP A 231 13.39 20.55 18.87
N PRO A 232 13.02 21.82 18.60
CA PRO A 232 12.37 22.67 19.61
C PRO A 232 10.94 22.22 19.96
N ASN A 233 10.31 21.38 19.13
CA ASN A 233 8.94 20.92 19.31
C ASN A 233 8.86 19.61 20.14
N LEU A 234 10.00 19.01 20.49
CA LEU A 234 10.09 17.87 21.38
C LEU A 234 10.46 18.29 22.81
N PRO A 235 9.96 17.57 23.86
CA PRO A 235 10.42 17.78 25.23
C PRO A 235 11.93 17.59 25.38
N ILE A 236 12.58 18.43 26.19
CA ILE A 236 14.04 18.47 26.37
C ILE A 236 14.66 17.10 26.73
N ASN A 237 13.93 16.27 27.47
CA ASN A 237 14.41 14.96 27.95
C ASN A 237 14.38 13.86 26.87
N VAL A 238 13.74 14.11 25.73
CA VAL A 238 13.64 13.14 24.62
C VAL A 238 14.33 13.63 23.34
N GLN A 239 14.93 14.82 23.36
CA GLN A 239 15.66 15.38 22.24
C GLN A 239 16.98 14.64 21.97
N VAL A 240 17.33 14.51 20.70
CA VAL A 240 18.66 14.11 20.24
C VAL A 240 19.48 15.36 19.93
N ASN A 241 20.79 15.29 20.19
CA ASN A 241 21.73 16.37 19.90
C ASN A 241 22.93 15.85 19.10
N GLU A 242 23.76 16.78 18.66
CA GLU A 242 24.90 16.49 17.78
C GLU A 242 25.88 15.46 18.35
N SER A 243 26.09 15.42 19.67
CA SER A 243 27.04 14.47 20.27
C SER A 243 26.67 13.01 20.01
N MET A 244 25.38 12.73 19.78
CA MET A 244 24.88 11.40 19.51
C MET A 244 25.18 10.90 18.09
N HIS A 245 25.47 11.81 17.15
CA HIS A 245 25.78 11.50 15.75
C HIS A 245 27.27 11.64 15.40
N ARG A 246 28.15 11.77 16.41
CA ARG A 246 29.59 11.95 16.19
C ARG A 246 30.36 10.67 16.47
N ASN A 247 31.40 10.44 15.67
CA ASN A 247 32.40 9.39 15.88
C ASN A 247 31.84 7.96 15.94
N ASP A 248 30.68 7.70 15.34
CA ASP A 248 30.03 6.39 15.34
C ASP A 248 30.14 5.66 14.00
N GLY A 249 30.75 6.28 12.98
CA GLY A 249 30.90 5.70 11.63
C GLY A 249 29.63 5.71 10.77
N PHE A 250 28.52 6.25 11.27
CA PHE A 250 27.29 6.43 10.49
C PHE A 250 27.20 7.86 9.93
N GLY A 251 26.59 8.00 8.76
CA GLY A 251 26.18 9.29 8.22
C GLY A 251 24.88 9.78 8.88
N LYS A 252 24.72 11.11 8.90
CA LYS A 252 23.47 11.79 9.30
C LYS A 252 22.47 11.73 8.14
N GLY A 253 21.77 10.61 8.02
CA GLY A 253 20.78 10.38 6.97
C GLY A 253 19.50 11.14 7.26
N HIS A 254 19.01 11.93 6.31
CA HIS A 254 17.71 12.60 6.49
C HIS A 254 16.58 11.59 6.20
N LEU A 255 15.47 11.70 6.93
CA LEU A 255 14.22 11.06 6.54
C LEU A 255 13.51 11.94 5.52
N CYS A 256 13.10 13.17 5.86
CA CYS A 256 12.76 14.19 4.88
C CYS A 256 14.04 14.87 4.38
N ALA A 257 14.42 14.66 3.11
CA ALA A 257 15.62 15.25 2.56
C ALA A 257 15.54 16.77 2.54
N SER A 258 16.66 17.43 2.80
CA SER A 258 16.81 18.88 2.57
C SER A 258 16.32 19.28 1.18
N GLU A 259 16.70 18.52 0.17
CA GLU A 259 16.39 18.83 -1.23
C GLU A 259 14.91 18.62 -1.60
N ASP A 260 14.12 17.97 -0.73
CA ASP A 260 12.67 17.92 -0.85
C ASP A 260 12.04 19.27 -0.45
N ARG A 261 12.70 20.03 0.45
CA ARG A 261 12.17 21.24 1.11
C ARG A 261 12.91 22.52 0.73
N VAL A 262 13.30 22.68 -0.54
CA VAL A 262 14.00 23.87 -1.08
C VAL A 262 13.06 24.94 -1.68
N TYR A 263 11.77 24.88 -1.37
CA TYR A 263 10.83 25.95 -1.71
C TYR A 263 10.98 27.17 -0.78
N SER A 264 11.55 26.97 0.42
CA SER A 264 11.78 28.03 1.40
C SER A 264 13.04 27.73 2.22
N GLU A 265 13.80 28.78 2.56
CA GLU A 265 14.96 28.63 3.44
C GLU A 265 14.54 28.17 4.84
N ALA A 266 13.43 28.69 5.37
CA ALA A 266 12.90 28.29 6.68
C ALA A 266 12.47 26.81 6.67
N ALA A 267 11.83 26.37 5.59
CA ALA A 267 11.44 24.98 5.41
C ALA A 267 12.65 24.04 5.35
N ASN A 268 13.70 24.48 4.62
CA ASN A 268 14.93 23.73 4.50
C ASN A 268 15.65 23.59 5.84
N LYS A 269 15.74 24.66 6.66
CA LYS A 269 16.38 24.62 7.98
C LYS A 269 15.73 23.57 8.90
N GLN A 270 14.41 23.42 8.85
CA GLN A 270 13.69 22.44 9.67
C GLN A 270 14.07 20.99 9.33
N THR A 271 14.53 20.68 8.11
CA THR A 271 14.96 19.30 7.78
C THR A 271 16.23 18.86 8.52
N PHE A 272 16.92 19.78 9.18
CA PHE A 272 18.16 19.51 9.91
C PHE A 272 17.96 19.24 11.41
N TYR A 273 16.73 19.29 11.92
CA TYR A 273 16.45 18.83 13.28
C TYR A 273 16.84 17.36 13.43
N TYR A 274 17.51 17.01 14.54
CA TYR A 274 17.93 15.63 14.77
C TYR A 274 16.77 14.62 14.88
N SER A 275 15.54 15.09 15.11
CA SER A 275 14.34 14.25 15.03
C SER A 275 14.05 13.71 13.61
N ASN A 276 14.58 14.37 12.59
CA ASN A 276 14.52 13.97 11.17
C ASN A 276 15.78 13.23 10.70
N ILE A 277 16.72 12.90 11.59
CA ILE A 277 18.01 12.30 11.25
C ILE A 277 18.12 10.87 11.77
N SER A 278 18.52 9.96 10.89
CA SER A 278 18.81 8.57 11.19
C SER A 278 20.30 8.25 11.02
N PRO A 279 20.91 7.36 11.85
CA PRO A 279 22.20 6.77 11.53
C PRO A 279 22.09 5.88 10.27
N GLN A 280 22.73 6.29 9.18
CA GLN A 280 22.75 5.57 7.90
C GLN A 280 24.17 5.25 7.44
N LEU A 281 24.39 4.05 6.90
CA LEU A 281 25.61 3.69 6.19
C LEU A 281 25.79 4.61 4.98
N ASN A 282 27.04 5.02 4.71
CA ASN A 282 27.32 6.01 3.67
C ASN A 282 26.87 5.58 2.26
N GLU A 283 27.02 4.29 1.94
CA GLU A 283 26.59 3.71 0.65
C GLU A 283 25.07 3.75 0.46
N LEU A 284 24.32 3.56 1.55
CA LEU A 284 22.88 3.78 1.55
C LEU A 284 22.58 5.28 1.39
N ASN A 285 23.03 6.10 2.35
CA ASN A 285 22.68 7.53 2.46
C ASN A 285 23.01 8.33 1.20
N THR A 286 24.26 8.22 0.71
CA THR A 286 24.77 9.03 -0.42
C THR A 286 24.78 8.29 -1.76
N GLY A 287 24.19 7.10 -1.79
CA GLY A 287 24.13 6.27 -2.99
C GLY A 287 22.70 5.83 -3.27
N PHE A 288 22.34 4.66 -2.78
CA PHE A 288 21.07 4.01 -3.12
C PHE A 288 19.85 4.83 -2.67
N TRP A 289 19.84 5.28 -1.41
CA TRP A 289 18.76 6.06 -0.83
C TRP A 289 18.62 7.41 -1.54
N GLN A 290 19.72 8.14 -1.72
CA GLN A 290 19.72 9.39 -2.48
C GLN A 290 19.14 9.20 -3.90
N SER A 291 19.41 8.06 -4.54
CA SER A 291 18.89 7.78 -5.89
C SER A 291 17.37 7.56 -5.90
N LEU A 292 16.83 6.89 -4.87
CA LEU A 292 15.37 6.85 -4.64
C LEU A 292 14.79 8.23 -4.32
N GLU A 293 15.45 9.01 -3.46
CA GLU A 293 15.01 10.37 -3.14
C GLU A 293 14.96 11.25 -4.39
N ASN A 294 15.97 11.16 -5.26
CA ASN A 294 15.99 11.86 -6.54
C ASN A 294 14.81 11.44 -7.42
N LYS A 295 14.46 10.15 -7.43
CA LYS A 295 13.31 9.63 -8.20
C LYS A 295 11.98 10.15 -7.66
N VAL A 296 11.71 9.98 -6.37
CA VAL A 296 10.47 10.48 -5.74
C VAL A 296 10.37 11.99 -5.87
N ARG A 297 11.47 12.71 -5.68
CA ARG A 297 11.53 14.16 -5.88
C ARG A 297 11.27 14.55 -7.32
N SER A 298 11.74 13.79 -8.32
CA SER A 298 11.42 14.09 -9.72
C SER A 298 9.91 14.04 -10.01
N TRP A 299 9.18 13.13 -9.35
CA TRP A 299 7.71 13.09 -9.39
C TRP A 299 7.10 14.26 -8.62
N GLY A 300 7.64 14.60 -7.45
CA GLY A 300 7.18 15.75 -6.67
C GLY A 300 7.32 17.07 -7.43
N ARG A 301 8.44 17.27 -8.12
CA ARG A 301 8.69 18.44 -8.96
C ARG A 301 7.83 18.46 -10.24
N SER A 302 7.22 17.34 -10.63
CA SER A 302 6.34 17.29 -11.81
C SER A 302 4.88 17.61 -11.51
N VAL A 303 4.52 17.88 -10.25
CA VAL A 303 3.16 18.30 -9.83
C VAL A 303 2.54 19.32 -10.81
N PRO A 304 3.15 20.48 -11.13
CA PRO A 304 2.51 21.48 -12.00
C PRO A 304 2.05 20.98 -13.39
N ASN A 305 2.58 19.85 -13.87
CA ASN A 305 2.28 19.29 -15.20
C ASN A 305 1.69 17.88 -15.17
N THR A 306 1.88 17.11 -14.09
CA THR A 306 1.59 15.68 -14.05
C THR A 306 0.54 15.32 -13.01
N TYR A 307 0.62 15.88 -11.80
CA TYR A 307 -0.19 15.53 -10.63
C TYR A 307 -0.73 16.80 -9.97
N ASP A 308 -1.91 16.80 -9.39
CA ASP A 308 -2.35 17.98 -8.60
C ASP A 308 -1.58 18.07 -7.28
N GLU A 309 -1.26 16.92 -6.68
CA GLU A 309 -0.45 16.82 -5.46
C GLU A 309 0.26 15.46 -5.39
N LEU A 310 1.42 15.42 -4.72
CA LEU A 310 2.13 14.18 -4.39
C LEU A 310 2.37 14.11 -2.88
N PHE A 311 1.83 13.09 -2.23
CA PHE A 311 1.99 12.81 -0.81
C PHE A 311 3.10 11.79 -0.59
N VAL A 312 3.97 12.02 0.38
CA VAL A 312 5.14 11.20 0.62
C VAL A 312 5.32 10.97 2.12
N THR A 313 5.51 9.71 2.49
CA THR A 313 5.91 9.30 3.84
C THR A 313 7.20 8.53 3.75
N LYS A 314 8.22 8.94 4.49
CA LYS A 314 9.50 8.25 4.59
C LYS A 314 9.71 7.80 6.02
N GLY A 315 10.32 6.65 6.23
CA GLY A 315 10.54 6.16 7.59
C GLY A 315 11.49 4.99 7.64
N ALA A 316 11.52 4.34 8.80
CA ALA A 316 12.41 3.22 9.05
C ALA A 316 11.77 2.17 9.96
N SER A 317 12.26 0.93 9.88
CA SER A 317 11.72 -0.21 10.61
C SER A 317 12.09 -0.17 12.10
N LEU A 318 11.32 0.52 12.94
CA LEU A 318 11.58 0.53 14.39
C LEU A 318 11.28 -0.81 15.09
N ASN A 319 10.52 -1.68 14.41
CA ASN A 319 10.26 -3.06 14.80
C ASN A 319 11.38 -4.04 14.41
N ASP A 320 12.32 -3.66 13.53
CA ASP A 320 13.47 -4.46 13.12
C ASP A 320 14.74 -3.60 13.03
N LEU A 321 15.57 -3.68 14.07
CA LEU A 321 16.81 -2.92 14.17
C LEU A 321 18.01 -3.74 13.67
N LEU A 322 19.02 -3.06 13.14
CA LEU A 322 20.27 -3.64 12.69
C LEU A 322 21.10 -4.04 13.93
N ILE A 323 20.96 -5.28 14.39
CA ILE A 323 21.62 -5.79 15.61
C ILE A 323 23.03 -6.34 15.34
N ASN A 324 23.92 -6.22 16.33
CA ASN A 324 25.27 -6.80 16.34
C ASN A 324 26.09 -6.50 15.07
N PHE A 325 25.90 -5.34 14.48
CA PHE A 325 26.55 -4.97 13.24
C PHE A 325 27.94 -4.39 13.49
N ILE A 326 28.90 -4.78 12.65
CA ILE A 326 30.22 -4.19 12.57
C ILE A 326 30.52 -3.99 11.08
N GLY A 327 30.47 -2.74 10.63
CA GLY A 327 30.73 -2.41 9.23
C GLY A 327 32.20 -2.12 8.95
N THR A 328 32.43 -1.70 7.72
CA THR A 328 33.71 -1.27 7.19
C THR A 328 34.09 0.10 7.75
N PRO A 329 35.33 0.30 8.25
CA PRO A 329 35.77 1.61 8.72
C PRO A 329 35.67 2.68 7.62
N VAL A 330 35.12 3.83 7.98
CA VAL A 330 34.92 5.00 7.12
C VAL A 330 35.58 6.24 7.74
N TYR A 331 35.84 7.26 6.93
CA TYR A 331 36.49 8.53 7.31
C TYR A 331 37.97 8.41 7.71
N ASP A 332 38.60 9.56 7.94
CA ASP A 332 39.96 9.72 8.44
C ASP A 332 39.96 10.71 9.63
N PRO A 333 40.29 10.29 10.87
CA PRO A 333 40.70 8.94 11.26
C PRO A 333 39.56 7.90 11.13
N PRO A 334 39.88 6.60 10.99
CA PRO A 334 38.87 5.56 10.77
C PRO A 334 37.85 5.47 11.90
N GLN A 335 36.57 5.51 11.53
CA GLN A 335 35.41 5.30 12.39
C GLN A 335 34.65 4.08 11.88
N THR A 336 34.30 3.14 12.76
CA THR A 336 33.62 1.92 12.37
C THR A 336 32.14 1.97 12.76
N PRO A 337 31.19 1.92 11.82
CA PRO A 337 29.77 1.81 12.15
C PRO A 337 29.51 0.52 12.91
N LYS A 338 28.93 0.66 14.11
CA LYS A 338 28.64 -0.45 15.01
C LYS A 338 27.30 -0.31 15.70
N THR A 339 26.65 -1.43 15.91
CA THR A 339 25.46 -1.53 16.76
C THR A 339 25.62 -2.64 17.79
N ASP A 340 24.96 -2.47 18.93
CA ASP A 340 24.92 -3.50 19.98
C ASP A 340 23.88 -4.60 19.69
N GLY A 341 23.71 -5.53 20.63
CA GLY A 341 22.73 -6.61 20.52
C GLY A 341 21.26 -6.17 20.51
N ASN A 342 21.00 -4.90 20.85
CA ASN A 342 19.67 -4.30 20.81
C ASN A 342 19.49 -3.37 19.60
N GLY A 343 20.51 -3.24 18.74
CA GLY A 343 20.46 -2.43 17.52
C GLY A 343 20.69 -0.94 17.73
N PHE A 344 21.35 -0.54 18.83
CA PHE A 344 21.70 0.85 19.09
C PHE A 344 23.15 1.14 18.71
N THR A 345 23.40 2.33 18.15
CA THR A 345 24.75 2.84 17.89
C THR A 345 25.52 3.04 19.18
N VAL A 346 26.84 3.26 19.08
CA VAL A 346 27.71 3.49 20.25
C VAL A 346 27.30 4.70 21.10
N ASN A 347 26.51 5.63 20.54
CA ASN A 347 25.98 6.79 21.24
C ASN A 347 24.48 6.67 21.59
N GLY A 348 23.88 5.49 21.41
CA GLY A 348 22.52 5.20 21.87
C GLY A 348 21.40 5.68 20.95
N LEU A 349 21.63 5.73 19.63
CA LEU A 349 20.58 5.92 18.63
C LEU A 349 20.14 4.57 18.08
N ALA A 350 18.85 4.32 17.94
CA ALA A 350 18.39 3.12 17.24
C ALA A 350 18.86 3.16 15.78
N CYS A 351 19.37 2.04 15.28
CA CYS A 351 19.80 1.87 13.91
C CYS A 351 18.83 0.93 13.19
N PRO A 352 17.89 1.44 12.38
CA PRO A 352 16.93 0.60 11.68
C PRO A 352 17.59 -0.32 10.66
N LYS A 353 17.05 -1.53 10.49
CA LYS A 353 17.52 -2.50 9.48
C LYS A 353 16.94 -2.23 8.09
N TYR A 354 15.82 -1.52 8.00
CA TYR A 354 15.20 -1.15 6.73
C TYR A 354 14.71 0.29 6.76
N TYR A 355 14.71 0.91 5.58
CA TYR A 355 14.09 2.21 5.32
C TYR A 355 13.00 2.07 4.28
N PHE A 356 12.00 2.95 4.34
CA PHE A 356 10.88 2.90 3.43
C PHE A 356 10.44 4.27 2.94
N MET A 357 9.79 4.26 1.78
CA MET A 357 9.01 5.40 1.29
C MET A 357 7.63 4.88 0.86
N ALA A 358 6.57 5.60 1.20
CA ALA A 358 5.24 5.45 0.64
C ALA A 358 4.92 6.72 -0.14
N VAL A 359 4.44 6.59 -1.36
CA VAL A 359 4.12 7.71 -2.24
C VAL A 359 2.71 7.52 -2.79
N LEU A 360 1.89 8.56 -2.68
CA LEU A 360 0.54 8.63 -3.23
C LEU A 360 0.46 9.86 -4.14
N SER A 361 0.09 9.66 -5.40
CA SER A 361 -0.19 10.75 -6.33
C SER A 361 -1.69 10.99 -6.42
N LYS A 362 -2.07 12.26 -6.66
CA LYS A 362 -3.45 12.66 -6.95
C LYS A 362 -3.51 13.42 -8.27
N LYS A 363 -4.50 13.11 -9.10
CA LYS A 363 -4.87 13.90 -10.29
C LYS A 363 -6.39 13.86 -10.49
N GLY A 364 -7.07 14.95 -10.20
CA GLY A 364 -8.52 14.97 -10.01
C GLY A 364 -8.91 13.95 -8.92
N GLU A 365 -9.79 13.03 -9.29
CA GLU A 365 -10.25 11.94 -8.42
C GLU A 365 -9.44 10.63 -8.59
N ILE A 366 -8.35 10.67 -9.35
CA ILE A 366 -7.50 9.50 -9.59
C ILE A 366 -6.34 9.50 -8.61
N TYR A 367 -6.18 8.38 -7.91
CA TYR A 367 -5.09 8.11 -6.99
C TYR A 367 -4.24 6.93 -7.46
N GLN A 368 -2.93 7.03 -7.28
CA GLN A 368 -1.97 5.95 -7.55
C GLN A 368 -0.95 5.91 -6.41
N ALA A 369 -0.62 4.72 -5.92
CA ALA A 369 0.34 4.55 -4.84
C ALA A 369 1.48 3.60 -5.20
N ILE A 370 2.62 3.81 -4.55
CA ILE A 370 3.80 2.94 -4.61
C ILE A 370 4.57 3.01 -3.30
N GLY A 371 4.98 1.85 -2.80
CA GLY A 371 5.88 1.72 -1.67
C GLY A 371 7.30 1.37 -2.12
N PHE A 372 8.29 1.67 -1.29
CA PHE A 372 9.68 1.24 -1.42
C PHE A 372 10.18 0.67 -0.11
N TRP A 373 10.90 -0.46 -0.17
CA TRP A 373 11.50 -1.11 1.01
C TRP A 373 12.97 -1.42 0.74
N VAL A 374 13.88 -0.80 1.50
CA VAL A 374 15.33 -0.89 1.27
C VAL A 374 16.04 -1.38 2.51
N GLU A 375 16.87 -2.40 2.35
CA GLU A 375 17.71 -2.94 3.42
C GLU A 375 18.90 -2.01 3.73
N HIS A 376 19.11 -1.76 5.02
CA HIS A 376 20.24 -1.00 5.52
C HIS A 376 21.47 -1.91 5.64
N LYS A 377 22.26 -1.98 4.56
CA LYS A 377 23.46 -2.83 4.49
C LYS A 377 24.59 -2.20 3.69
N GLU A 378 25.77 -2.79 3.84
CA GLU A 378 26.93 -2.53 2.96
C GLU A 378 26.78 -3.27 1.63
N GLY A 379 27.51 -2.80 0.62
CA GLY A 379 27.54 -3.36 -0.73
C GLY A 379 26.38 -2.90 -1.61
N LEU A 380 25.59 -1.91 -1.18
CA LEU A 380 24.58 -1.30 -2.05
C LEU A 380 25.26 -0.52 -3.18
N PRO A 381 24.74 -0.57 -4.41
CA PRO A 381 25.32 0.18 -5.51
C PRO A 381 25.18 1.68 -5.25
N LYS A 382 26.26 2.42 -5.45
CA LYS A 382 26.28 3.88 -5.28
C LYS A 382 25.39 4.59 -6.30
N ASN A 383 25.34 4.08 -7.53
CA ASN A 383 24.52 4.60 -8.63
C ASN A 383 23.64 3.46 -9.14
N PRO A 384 22.56 3.09 -8.41
CA PRO A 384 21.68 2.03 -8.83
C PRO A 384 21.05 2.31 -10.19
N SER A 385 20.82 1.26 -10.98
CA SER A 385 20.00 1.33 -12.18
C SER A 385 18.53 1.51 -11.83
N VAL A 386 17.72 1.89 -12.81
CA VAL A 386 16.27 1.98 -12.66
C VAL A 386 15.68 0.63 -12.24
N GLU A 387 16.19 -0.48 -12.77
CA GLU A 387 15.76 -1.83 -12.42
C GLU A 387 16.06 -2.17 -10.96
N GLU A 388 17.20 -1.71 -10.42
CA GLU A 388 17.55 -1.91 -9.01
C GLU A 388 16.64 -1.09 -8.09
N LEU A 389 16.25 0.13 -8.49
CA LEU A 389 15.25 0.93 -7.77
C LEU A 389 13.87 0.26 -7.81
N LYS A 390 13.43 -0.21 -8.99
CA LYS A 390 12.17 -0.95 -9.17
C LYS A 390 12.12 -2.24 -8.36
N ALA A 391 13.25 -2.91 -8.18
CA ALA A 391 13.32 -4.14 -7.38
C ALA A 391 12.98 -3.91 -5.90
N CYS A 392 13.02 -2.66 -5.42
CA CYS A 392 12.62 -2.28 -4.07
C CYS A 392 11.14 -1.88 -3.97
N ALA A 393 10.41 -1.78 -5.10
CA ALA A 393 9.03 -1.33 -5.13
C ALA A 393 8.05 -2.42 -4.71
N LEU A 394 7.00 -2.02 -3.98
CA LEU A 394 5.96 -2.90 -3.46
C LEU A 394 4.62 -2.16 -3.32
N SER A 395 3.55 -2.92 -3.07
CA SER A 395 2.24 -2.37 -2.74
C SER A 395 2.28 -1.67 -1.38
N ILE A 396 1.32 -0.79 -1.10
CA ILE A 396 1.24 -0.17 0.23
C ILE A 396 0.84 -1.23 1.26
N ASP A 397 -0.15 -2.10 0.98
CA ASP A 397 -0.50 -3.24 1.84
C ASP A 397 0.74 -4.05 2.29
N ASP A 398 1.66 -4.35 1.36
CA ASP A 398 2.86 -5.13 1.68
C ASP A 398 3.90 -4.32 2.46
N LEU A 399 3.90 -3.00 2.29
CA LEU A 399 4.73 -2.10 3.08
C LEU A 399 4.20 -2.00 4.51
N GLU A 400 2.90 -1.80 4.70
CA GLU A 400 2.24 -1.76 6.00
C GLU A 400 2.45 -3.07 6.79
N LYS A 401 2.36 -4.22 6.13
CA LYS A 401 2.68 -5.52 6.76
C LYS A 401 4.11 -5.59 7.29
N LYS A 402 5.05 -4.88 6.67
CA LYS A 402 6.46 -4.86 7.09
C LYS A 402 6.71 -3.83 8.20
N THR A 403 6.06 -2.68 8.13
CA THR A 403 6.26 -1.57 9.06
C THR A 403 5.39 -1.64 10.30
N GLY A 404 4.19 -2.23 10.19
CA GLY A 404 3.11 -2.12 11.17
C GLY A 404 2.46 -0.73 11.21
N ILE A 405 2.69 0.09 10.18
CA ILE A 405 2.16 1.45 10.07
C ILE A 405 1.04 1.42 9.04
N ASP A 406 -0.15 1.89 9.42
CA ASP A 406 -1.28 2.14 8.52
C ASP A 406 -1.04 3.48 7.79
N LEU A 407 -0.86 3.41 6.47
CA LEU A 407 -0.48 4.50 5.59
C LEU A 407 -1.74 5.03 4.89
N PHE A 408 -1.74 6.30 4.51
CA PHE A 408 -2.85 6.92 3.76
C PHE A 408 -4.28 6.75 4.34
N CYS A 409 -4.42 6.37 5.62
CA CYS A 409 -5.66 6.23 6.40
C CYS A 409 -6.67 7.38 6.31
N ASN A 410 -6.27 8.56 5.84
CA ASN A 410 -7.16 9.70 5.66
C ASN A 410 -7.90 9.69 4.30
N LEU A 411 -7.57 8.78 3.40
CA LEU A 411 -8.38 8.49 2.21
C LEU A 411 -9.68 7.78 2.63
N PRO A 412 -10.81 7.99 1.94
CA PRO A 412 -11.96 7.12 2.11
C PRO A 412 -11.59 5.64 1.96
N ASP A 413 -12.11 4.77 2.83
CA ASP A 413 -11.71 3.36 2.94
C ASP A 413 -11.70 2.67 1.57
N VAL A 414 -12.68 2.96 0.71
CA VAL A 414 -12.79 2.34 -0.61
C VAL A 414 -11.65 2.75 -1.54
N ILE A 415 -11.22 4.01 -1.46
CA ILE A 415 -10.11 4.54 -2.26
C ILE A 415 -8.79 4.00 -1.71
N GLU A 416 -8.60 4.07 -0.40
CA GLU A 416 -7.45 3.51 0.33
C GLU A 416 -7.26 2.03 -0.04
N ASN A 417 -8.23 1.17 0.28
CA ASN A 417 -8.18 -0.26 -0.03
C ASN A 417 -7.89 -0.56 -1.51
N ALA A 418 -8.39 0.27 -2.43
CA ALA A 418 -8.13 0.09 -3.86
C ALA A 418 -6.69 0.46 -4.22
N VAL A 419 -6.23 1.64 -3.82
CA VAL A 419 -4.94 2.23 -4.22
C VAL A 419 -3.76 1.51 -3.56
N GLU A 420 -3.95 1.00 -2.35
CA GLU A 420 -2.88 0.39 -1.58
C GLU A 420 -2.57 -1.04 -1.99
N SER A 421 -3.59 -1.73 -2.50
CA SER A 421 -3.53 -3.16 -2.75
C SER A 421 -2.58 -3.59 -3.87
N SER A 422 -2.15 -2.67 -4.73
CA SER A 422 -1.16 -2.92 -5.79
C SER A 422 -0.62 -1.63 -6.36
N TRP A 423 0.65 -1.65 -6.77
CA TRP A 423 1.23 -0.61 -7.60
C TRP A 423 1.34 -1.08 -9.06
N LYS A 424 1.40 -0.14 -10.01
CA LYS A 424 1.66 -0.45 -11.43
C LYS A 424 2.83 0.36 -11.91
N GLU A 425 3.78 -0.29 -12.58
CA GLU A 425 4.98 0.38 -13.09
C GLU A 425 4.66 1.53 -14.05
N THR A 426 3.63 1.37 -14.88
CA THR A 426 3.19 2.35 -15.89
C THR A 426 2.59 3.63 -15.30
N ASP A 427 2.25 3.63 -14.01
CA ASP A 427 1.71 4.80 -13.33
C ASP A 427 2.83 5.81 -12.98
N TRP A 428 4.10 5.40 -13.07
CA TRP A 428 5.25 6.16 -12.60
C TRP A 428 6.28 6.38 -13.71
N THR A 429 6.83 7.59 -13.80
CA THR A 429 7.88 7.91 -14.77
C THR A 429 9.26 7.53 -14.20
N TRP A 430 9.80 6.40 -14.66
CA TRP A 430 11.06 5.83 -14.16
C TRP A 430 12.34 6.43 -14.74
#